data_AF-A0A8S3KFJ3-F1
#
_entry.id   AF-A0A8S3KFJ3-F1
#
_cell.length_a   1.000
_cell.length_b   1.000
_cell.length_c   1.000
_cell.angle_alpha   90.00
_cell.angle_beta   90.00
_cell.angle_gamma   90.00
#
_symmetry.space_group_name_H-M   'P 1'
#
loop_
_entity.id
_entity.type
_entity.pdbx_description
1 polymer ?
#
loop_
_entity_poly.entity_id
_entity_poly.type
_entity_poly.pdbx_seq_one_letter_code
_entity_poly.pdbx_strand_id
1 'polypeptide(L)' 'KLFPDVKGSLLPAWILLANTYASSGDIEKAADIKIELHRSGAKKKAGVTLTEFDGKIWRFRAHDQSHPDSAEIHAQVDRM' A
#
# COMPACT_ATOMS: atom_id res chain seq x y z
N LYS A 1 24.29 -6.28 11.02
CA LYS A 1 23.01 -6.15 10.28
C LYS A 1 22.04 -5.47 11.21
N LEU A 2 21.49 -4.31 10.84
CA LEU A 2 20.69 -3.49 11.75
C LEU A 2 19.37 -4.16 12.17
N PHE A 3 18.92 -5.19 11.43
CA PHE A 3 17.61 -5.79 11.67
C PHE A 3 17.57 -7.30 11.39
N PRO A 4 16.69 -8.05 12.11
CA PRO A 4 16.50 -9.49 11.96
C PRO A 4 15.69 -9.86 10.70
N ASP A 5 15.77 -11.13 10.32
CA ASP A 5 15.14 -11.71 9.13
C ASP A 5 13.62 -11.51 9.13
N VAL A 6 13.08 -10.93 8.05
CA VAL A 6 11.67 -10.55 7.94
C VAL A 6 10.81 -11.79 7.70
N LYS A 7 10.50 -12.53 8.77
CA LYS A 7 9.41 -13.51 8.73
C LYS A 7 8.09 -12.75 8.61
N GLY A 8 7.24 -13.13 7.65
CA GLY A 8 6.05 -12.37 7.20
C GLY A 8 5.05 -11.91 8.28
N SER A 9 5.14 -12.42 9.51
CA SER A 9 4.38 -11.95 10.68
C SER A 9 4.65 -10.48 11.06
N LEU A 10 5.86 -9.95 10.82
CA LEU A 10 6.24 -8.60 11.28
C LEU A 10 6.05 -7.51 10.22
N LEU A 11 5.65 -7.83 8.99
CA LEU A 11 5.53 -6.86 7.88
C LEU A 11 4.78 -5.57 8.26
N PRO A 12 3.63 -5.60 8.97
CA PRO A 12 2.93 -4.38 9.40
C PRO A 12 3.77 -3.48 10.31
N ALA A 13 4.53 -4.06 11.24
CA ALA A 13 5.38 -3.31 12.18
C ALA A 13 6.54 -2.62 11.46
N TRP A 14 7.13 -3.29 10.46
CA TRP A 14 8.17 -2.70 9.61
C TRP A 14 7.66 -1.55 8.76
N ILE A 15 6.45 -1.67 8.21
CA ILE A 15 5.79 -0.59 7.47
C ILE A 15 5.53 0.60 8.39
N LEU A 16 5.02 0.34 9.60
CA LEU A 16 4.79 1.37 10.59
C LEU A 16 6.10 2.09 10.94
N LEU A 17 7.18 1.34 11.19
CA LEU A 17 8.49 1.91 11.49
C LEU A 17 9.02 2.81 10.36
N ALA A 18 8.92 2.35 9.11
CA ALA A 18 9.30 3.16 7.95
C ALA A 18 8.48 4.45 7.84
N ASN A 19 7.17 4.38 8.10
CA ASN A 19 6.30 5.54 8.10
C ASN A 19 6.64 6.50 9.24
N THR A 20 6.96 6.00 10.44
CA THR A 20 7.37 6.83 11.57
C THR A 20 8.66 7.61 11.25
N TYR A 21 9.68 6.95 10.69
CA TYR A 21 10.91 7.63 10.27
C TYR A 21 10.64 8.67 9.17
N ALA A 22 9.80 8.35 8.19
CA ALA A 22 9.43 9.30 7.14
C ALA A 22 8.71 10.53 7.73
N SER A 23 7.76 10.32 8.64
CA SER A 23 7.03 11.41 9.31
C SER A 23 7.91 12.25 10.23
N SER A 24 9.00 11.70 10.76
CA SER A 24 10.00 12.46 11.54
C SER A 24 11.05 13.16 10.68
N GLY A 25 10.97 13.07 9.35
CA GLY A 25 11.94 13.66 8.41
C GLY A 25 13.20 12.82 8.18
N ASP A 26 13.30 11.63 8.77
CA ASP A 26 14.42 10.70 8.58
C ASP A 26 14.16 9.82 7.35
N ILE A 27 14.29 10.44 6.17
CA ILE A 27 13.97 9.82 4.88
C ILE A 27 14.95 8.67 4.56
N GLU A 28 16.20 8.76 5.00
CA GLU A 28 17.23 7.75 4.78
C GLU A 28 16.87 6.42 5.46
N LYS A 29 16.53 6.45 6.76
CA LYS A 29 16.11 5.22 7.46
C LYS A 29 14.82 4.65 6.91
N ALA A 30 13.88 5.51 6.52
CA ALA A 30 12.66 5.06 5.85
C ALA A 30 12.95 4.35 4.52
N ALA A 31 13.92 4.85 3.75
CA ALA A 31 14.36 4.23 2.49
C ALA A 31 15.06 2.88 2.72
N ASP A 32 15.97 2.80 3.70
CA ASP A 32 16.66 1.56 4.05
C ASP A 32 15.69 0.44 4.41
N ILE A 33 14.69 0.75 5.24
CA ILE A 33 13.65 -0.21 5.60
C ILE A 33 12.86 -0.68 4.36
N LYS A 34 12.50 0.24 3.47
CA LYS A 34 11.77 -0.11 2.23
C LYS A 34 12.60 -1.02 1.32
N ILE A 35 13.91 -0.76 1.21
CA ILE A 35 14.83 -1.61 0.43
C ILE A 35 14.90 -3.01 1.03
N GLU A 36 15.00 -3.14 2.34
CA GLU A 36 15.05 -4.44 3.02
C GLU A 36 13.72 -5.21 2.89
N LEU A 37 12.59 -4.51 3.02
CA LEU A 37 11.26 -5.08 2.77
C LEU A 37 11.12 -5.58 1.32
N HIS A 38 11.71 -4.87 0.35
CA HIS A 38 11.72 -5.32 -1.04
C HIS A 38 12.61 -6.56 -1.24
N ARG A 39 13.82 -6.56 -0.67
CA ARG A 39 14.77 -7.69 -0.74
C ARG A 39 14.26 -8.96 -0.09
N SER A 40 13.54 -8.85 1.02
CA SER A 40 12.94 -10.01 1.71
C SER A 40 11.79 -10.65 0.93
N GLY A 41 11.34 -10.04 -0.17
CA GLY A 41 10.19 -10.54 -0.94
C GLY A 41 8.86 -10.38 -0.21
N ALA A 42 8.83 -9.66 0.91
CA ALA A 42 7.63 -9.46 1.71
C ALA A 42 6.63 -8.59 0.94
N LYS A 43 5.53 -9.21 0.48
CA LYS A 43 4.47 -8.52 -0.24
C LYS A 43 3.36 -8.10 0.71
N LYS A 44 3.02 -6.81 0.70
CA LYS A 44 1.78 -6.33 1.33
C LYS A 44 0.61 -6.97 0.59
N LYS A 45 -0.31 -7.60 1.32
CA LYS A 45 -1.59 -7.98 0.73
C LYS A 45 -2.33 -6.69 0.38
N ALA A 46 -2.71 -6.53 -0.88
CA ALA A 46 -3.45 -5.36 -1.29
C ALA A 46 -4.78 -5.31 -0.57
N GLY A 47 -5.10 -4.14 -0.01
CA GLY A 47 -6.45 -3.84 0.44
C GLY A 47 -7.39 -3.85 -0.76
N VAL A 48 -8.59 -4.40 -0.54
CA VAL A 48 -9.65 -4.44 -1.53
C VAL A 48 -10.92 -3.95 -0.85
N THR A 49 -11.59 -3.01 -1.50
CA THR A 49 -12.90 -2.51 -1.09
C THR A 49 -13.96 -3.12 -2.00
N LEU A 50 -15.10 -3.48 -1.43
CA LEU A 50 -16.28 -3.90 -2.18
C LEU A 50 -17.34 -2.82 -2.05
N THR A 51 -18.01 -2.51 -3.14
CA THR A 51 -19.03 -1.47 -3.19
C THR A 51 -20.20 -1.96 -4.01
N GLU A 52 -21.41 -1.86 -3.46
CA GLU A 52 -22.63 -2.21 -4.17
C GLU A 52 -23.20 -0.97 -4.84
N PHE A 53 -23.47 -1.08 -6.14
CA PHE A 53 -24.15 -0.06 -6.91
C PHE A 53 -24.96 -0.72 -8.03
N ASP A 54 -26.21 -0.29 -8.19
CA ASP A 54 -27.15 -0.83 -9.18
C ASP A 54 -27.33 -2.37 -9.10
N GLY A 55 -27.45 -2.89 -7.87
CA GLY A 55 -27.60 -4.33 -7.61
C GLY A 55 -26.38 -5.19 -7.97
N LYS A 56 -25.23 -4.56 -8.29
CA LYS A 56 -23.97 -5.24 -8.61
C LYS A 56 -22.88 -4.90 -7.60
N ILE A 57 -22.11 -5.92 -7.21
CA ILE A 57 -20.93 -5.75 -6.37
C ILE A 57 -19.73 -5.45 -7.25
N TRP A 58 -19.11 -4.30 -7.01
CA TRP A 58 -17.87 -3.87 -7.64
C TRP A 58 -16.72 -4.00 -6.67
N ARG A 59 -15.57 -4.43 -7.20
CA ARG A 59 -14.33 -4.59 -6.45
C ARG A 59 -13.38 -3.48 -6.84
N PHE A 60 -12.83 -2.78 -5.86
CA PHE A 60 -11.85 -1.73 -6.05
C PHE A 60 -10.57 -2.02 -5.27
N ARG A 61 -9.44 -1.71 -5.89
CA ARG A 61 -8.11 -1.70 -5.26
C ARG A 61 -7.44 -0.36 -5.60
N ALA A 62 -6.51 0.10 -4.76
CA ALA A 62 -5.72 1.28 -5.08
C ALA A 62 -5.01 1.12 -6.44
N HIS A 63 -5.16 2.11 -7.32
CA HIS A 63 -4.67 2.13 -8.71
C HIS A 63 -5.27 1.05 -9.62
N ASP A 64 -6.41 0.46 -9.25
CA ASP A 64 -7.13 -0.46 -10.13
C ASP A 64 -7.76 0.28 -11.31
N GLN A 65 -7.71 -0.37 -12.48
CA GLN A 65 -8.29 0.09 -13.74
C GLN A 65 -9.21 -0.95 -14.38
N SER A 66 -9.54 -2.03 -13.64
CA SER A 66 -10.40 -3.11 -14.13
C SER A 66 -11.87 -2.72 -14.30
N HIS A 67 -12.30 -1.62 -13.68
CA HIS A 67 -13.64 -1.08 -13.88
C HIS A 67 -13.75 -0.45 -15.29
N PRO A 68 -14.82 -0.73 -16.06
CA PRO A 68 -15.04 -0.12 -17.38
C PRO A 68 -14.94 1.41 -17.35
N ASP A 69 -15.53 2.01 -16.32
CA ASP A 69 -15.55 3.47 -16.13
C ASP A 69 -14.39 3.99 -15.25
N SER A 70 -13.28 3.23 -15.14
CA SER A 70 -12.16 3.58 -14.24
C SER A 70 -11.60 4.99 -14.50
N ALA A 71 -11.51 5.41 -15.76
CA ALA A 71 -11.04 6.75 -16.11
C ALA A 71 -11.94 7.85 -15.54
N GLU A 72 -13.25 7.68 -15.58
CA GLU A 72 -14.21 8.65 -15.03
C GLU A 72 -14.16 8.68 -13.50
N ILE A 73 -14.09 7.51 -12.87
CA ILE A 73 -13.96 7.38 -11.41
C ILE A 73 -12.72 8.11 -10.91
N HIS A 74 -11.56 7.90 -11.53
CA HIS A 74 -10.31 8.60 -11.16
C HIS A 74 -10.41 10.10 -11.43
N ALA A 75 -11.02 10.52 -12.54
CA ALA A 75 -11.22 11.93 -12.84
C ALA A 75 -12.14 12.63 -11.83
N GLN A 76 -13.08 11.93 -11.17
CA GLN A 76 -13.87 12.50 -10.08
C GLN A 76 -13.01 12.79 -8.85
N VAL A 77 -12.03 11.94 -8.54
CA VAL A 77 -11.11 12.14 -7.41
C VAL A 77 -10.26 13.40 -7.65
N ASP A 78 -9.78 13.62 -8.87
CA ASP A 78 -8.98 14.80 -9.22
C ASP A 78 -9.77 16.12 -9.18
N ARG A 79 -11.12 16.06 -9.20
CA ARG A 79 -12.00 17.22 -9.14
C ARG A 79 -12.32 17.69 -7.71
N MET A 80 -12.01 16.89 -6.69
CA MET A 80 -12.26 17.21 -5.28
C MET A 80 -11.10 18.00 -4.68
#